data_AF-A0A4R2HB90-F1
#
_entry.id   AF-A0A4R2HB90-F1
#
_cell.length_a   1.000
_cell.length_b   1.000
_cell.length_c   1.000
_cell.angle_alpha   90.00
_cell.angle_beta   90.00
_cell.angle_gamma   90.00
#
_symmetry.space_group_name_H-M   'P 1'
#
loop_
_entity.id
_entity.type
_entity.pdbx_description
1 polymer ?
#
loop_
_entity_poly.entity_id
_entity_poly.type
_entity_poly.pdbx_seq_one_letter_code
_entity_poly.pdbx_strand_id
1 'polypeptide(L)' 'MEHETLADQAGSTGVRATAEERQARAEWLIAEFRRRAAACDDPREEANLLRSADSLVRLATAYQP' A
#
# COMPACT_ATOMS: atom_id res chain seq x y z
N MET A 1 -25.02 -18.20 1.57
CA MET A 1 -23.75 -17.64 1.07
C MET A 1 -23.35 -16.57 2.07
N GLU A 2 -22.61 -17.00 3.08
CA GLU A 2 -22.15 -16.19 4.19
C GLU A 2 -21.01 -15.31 3.65
N HIS A 3 -21.20 -13.99 3.64
CA HIS A 3 -20.13 -13.04 3.35
C HIS A 3 -19.31 -12.85 4.62
N GLU A 4 -18.42 -13.81 4.84
CA GLU A 4 -17.42 -13.83 5.90
C GLU A 4 -16.32 -12.79 5.58
N THR A 5 -16.30 -11.74 6.41
CA THR A 5 -15.11 -11.16 7.04
C THR A 5 -13.96 -10.66 6.15
N LEU A 6 -14.00 -9.39 5.74
CA LEU A 6 -12.81 -8.59 5.44
C LEU A 6 -13.04 -7.12 5.79
N ALA A 7 -13.12 -6.82 7.09
CA ALA A 7 -12.93 -5.47 7.60
C ALA A 7 -12.42 -5.56 9.05
N ASP A 8 -11.32 -6.29 9.24
CA ASP A 8 -10.44 -6.07 10.38
C ASP A 8 -9.75 -4.71 10.17
N GLN A 9 -10.52 -3.66 10.45
CA GLN A 9 -10.04 -2.29 10.45
C GLN A 9 -9.12 -2.14 11.65
N ALA A 10 -7.83 -2.35 11.36
CA ALA A 10 -6.72 -1.63 11.95
C ALA A 10 -6.88 -1.38 13.45
N GLY A 11 -6.52 -2.39 14.24
CA GLY A 11 -5.95 -2.20 15.57
C GLY A 11 -4.72 -1.31 15.48
N SER A 12 -4.93 0.01 15.37
CA SER A 12 -3.92 1.04 15.53
C SER A 12 -3.65 1.21 17.03
N THR A 13 -3.18 0.15 17.67
CA THR A 13 -2.50 0.29 18.95
C THR A 13 -1.12 0.85 18.65
N GLY A 14 -0.92 2.12 18.99
CA GLY A 14 0.23 2.96 18.61
C GLY A 14 1.58 2.47 19.12
N VAL A 15 2.09 1.38 18.55
CA VAL A 15 3.50 1.03 18.59
C VAL A 15 4.19 1.87 17.51
N ARG A 16 5.16 2.71 17.91
CA ARG A 16 5.99 3.47 16.97
C ARG A 16 6.76 2.47 16.11
N ALA A 17 6.27 2.22 14.89
CA ALA A 17 6.98 1.40 13.93
C ALA A 17 8.41 1.94 13.72
N THR A 18 9.41 1.07 13.63
CA THR A 18 10.79 1.46 13.33
C THR A 18 10.89 2.03 11.90
N ALA A 19 12.02 2.67 11.57
CA ALA A 19 12.24 3.15 10.20
C ALA A 19 12.23 1.98 9.20
N GLU A 20 12.82 0.85 9.58
CA GLU A 20 12.87 -0.38 8.79
C GLU A 20 11.48 -0.98 8.58
N GLU A 21 10.64 -1.02 9.61
CA GLU A 21 9.27 -1.53 9.50
C GLU A 21 8.40 -0.63 8.60
N ARG A 22 8.59 0.70 8.68
CA ARG A 22 7.91 1.63 7.78
C ARG A 22 8.36 1.43 6.33
N GLN A 23 9.67 1.23 6.12
CA GLN A 23 10.23 0.97 4.79
C GLN A 23 9.70 -0.35 4.21
N ALA A 24 9.78 -1.44 4.96
CA ALA A 24 9.27 -2.75 4.53
C ALA A 24 7.77 -2.71 4.21
N ARG A 25 6.98 -1.97 5.02
CA ARG A 25 5.55 -1.79 4.76
C ARG A 25 5.30 -0.97 3.49
N ALA A 26 6.08 0.08 3.25
CA ALA A 26 5.98 0.88 2.03
C ALA A 26 6.31 0.04 0.79
N GLU A 27 7.39 -0.73 0.83
CA GLU A 27 7.79 -1.64 -0.25
C GLU A 27 6.70 -2.68 -0.57
N TRP A 28 6.13 -3.29 0.47
CA TRP A 28 5.02 -4.24 0.29
C TRP A 28 3.79 -3.57 -0.34
N LEU A 29 3.40 -2.37 0.12
CA LEU A 29 2.25 -1.63 -0.44
C LEU A 29 2.48 -1.23 -1.91
N ILE A 30 3.69 -0.79 -2.25
CA ILE A 30 4.06 -0.45 -3.63
C ILE A 30 3.92 -1.68 -4.54
N ALA A 31 4.39 -2.84 -4.08
CA ALA A 31 4.28 -4.09 -4.83
C ALA A 31 2.81 -4.53 -4.99
N GLU A 32 1.98 -4.37 -3.96
CA GLU A 32 0.54 -4.66 -4.03
C GLU A 32 -0.17 -3.75 -5.03
N PHE A 33 0.06 -2.44 -5.00
CA PHE A 33 -0.57 -1.53 -5.96
C PHE A 33 -0.17 -1.83 -7.40
N ARG A 34 1.10 -2.17 -7.65
CA ARG A 34 1.56 -2.57 -8.99
C ARG A 34 0.93 -3.88 -9.45
N ARG A 35 0.83 -4.87 -8.57
CA ARG A 35 0.13 -6.14 -8.85
C ARG A 35 -1.33 -5.90 -9.19
N ARG A 36 -2.04 -5.10 -8.39
CA ARG A 36 -3.46 -4.78 -8.63
C ARG A 36 -3.66 -4.00 -9.92
N ALA A 37 -2.78 -3.05 -10.21
CA ALA A 37 -2.82 -2.29 -11.46
C ALA A 37 -2.69 -3.23 -12.68
N ALA A 38 -1.75 -4.17 -12.64
CA ALA A 38 -1.55 -5.15 -13.71
C ALA A 38 -2.73 -6.13 -13.91
N ALA A 39 -3.58 -6.31 -12.90
CA ALA A 39 -4.76 -7.16 -12.95
C ALA A 39 -6.07 -6.38 -13.17
N CYS A 40 -5.99 -5.05 -13.37
CA CYS A 40 -7.15 -4.19 -13.50
C CYS A 40 -7.52 -4.00 -14.98
N ASP A 41 -8.80 -4.15 -15.31
CA ASP A 41 -9.31 -3.92 -16.67
C ASP A 41 -9.70 -2.44 -16.93
N ASP A 42 -9.97 -1.66 -15.87
CA ASP A 42 -10.30 -0.23 -16.01
C ASP A 42 -9.00 0.61 -16.07
N PRO A 43 -8.71 1.28 -17.21
CA PRO A 43 -7.50 2.08 -17.35
C PRO A 43 -7.45 3.27 -16.37
N ARG A 44 -8.59 3.76 -15.87
CA ARG A 44 -8.62 4.82 -14.87
C ARG A 44 -8.20 4.32 -13.50
N GLU A 45 -8.67 3.14 -13.10
CA GLU A 45 -8.29 2.51 -11.84
C GLU A 45 -6.81 2.10 -11.88
N GLU A 46 -6.35 1.51 -13.00
CA GLU A 46 -4.93 1.22 -13.24
C GLU A 46 -4.06 2.48 -13.01
N ALA A 47 -4.39 3.58 -13.69
CA ALA A 47 -3.63 4.84 -13.57
C ALA A 47 -3.63 5.40 -12.15
N ASN A 48 -4.74 5.27 -11.41
CA ASN A 48 -4.83 5.71 -10.02
C ASN A 48 -3.97 4.85 -9.08
N LEU A 49 -3.94 3.53 -9.28
CA LEU A 49 -3.11 2.61 -8.50
C LEU A 49 -1.62 2.88 -8.75
N LEU A 50 -1.22 3.07 -10.01
CA LEU A 50 0.17 3.41 -10.36
C LEU A 50 0.60 4.75 -9.75
N ARG A 51 -0.24 5.79 -9.85
CA ARG A 51 0.03 7.09 -9.21
C ARG A 51 0.18 6.98 -7.70
N SER A 52 -0.62 6.12 -7.07
CA SER A 52 -0.54 5.87 -5.62
C SER A 52 0.76 5.17 -5.24
N ALA A 53 1.19 4.17 -6.03
CA ALA A 53 2.48 3.50 -5.85
C ALA A 53 3.66 4.50 -5.99
N ASP A 54 3.63 5.36 -6.99
CA ASP A 54 4.68 6.37 -7.19
C ASP A 54 4.73 7.40 -6.04
N SER A 55 3.57 7.78 -5.51
CA SER A 55 3.48 8.67 -4.35
C SER A 55 4.12 8.03 -3.11
N LEU A 56 3.92 6.72 -2.90
CA LEU A 56 4.57 5.97 -1.83
C LEU A 56 6.08 5.85 -2.02
N VAL A 57 6.57 5.63 -3.24
CA VAL A 57 8.01 5.62 -3.55
C VAL A 57 8.65 6.96 -3.16
N ARG A 58 8.02 8.07 -3.56
CA ARG A 58 8.51 9.42 -3.22
C ARG A 58 8.51 9.65 -1.72
N LEU A 59 7.45 9.23 -1.03
CA LEU A 59 7.33 9.36 0.42
C LEU A 59 8.41 8.56 1.16
N ALA A 60 8.57 7.28 0.82
CA ALA A 60 9.56 6.40 1.42
C ALA A 60 10.99 6.94 1.23
N THR A 61 11.29 7.40 0.01
CA THR A 61 12.59 8.02 -0.33
C THR A 61 12.85 9.28 0.49
N ALA A 62 11.84 10.13 0.69
CA ALA A 62 11.97 11.36 1.47
C ALA A 62 12.22 11.13 2.97
N TYR A 63 11.89 9.95 3.50
CA TYR A 63 12.09 9.57 4.89
C TYR A 63 13.30 8.67 5.13
N GLN A 64 14.10 8.39 4.10
CA GLN A 64 15.34 7.64 4.24
C GLN A 64 16.39 8.54 4.95
N PRO A 65 17.04 8.05 6.02
CA PRO A 65 17.96 8.83 6.85
C PRO A 65 19.27 9.22 6.14
#